data_AF-A0AAE3UJ97-F1
#
_entry.id   AF-A0AAE3UJ97-F1
#
_cell.length_a   1.000
_cell.length_b   1.000
_cell.length_c   1.000
_cell.angle_alpha   90.00
_cell.angle_beta   90.00
_cell.angle_gamma   90.00
#
_symmetry.space_group_name_H-M   'P 1'
#
loop_
_entity.id
_entity.type
_entity.pdbx_description
1 polymer ?
#
loop_
_entity_poly.entity_id
_entity_poly.type
_entity_poly.pdbx_seq_one_letter_code
_entity_poly.pdbx_strand_id
1 'polypeptide(L)'
;MIRKQVLQATLLFFSVFSLYAQDSLLINLHRKKLDLGSSTFLNKTFYIARVVDARSDKETVGTVQRGVLNRNAPASFVGSLESQLQDFFNRGLSAKQGYTPVIVKVNQLVIAEKRTATMETATAFAELDFIVSRNDSLFLLFQISSSVKRDGMDVTGFHDDNIADALSKCMIKFAKSPWKESLYIGSVLTSEQLLTNTPLKPELPDLPVFMGAAPKRGIYLSLRDFLENSPDNSAQFMLDIKPRKGKSWEGIDRVIPYLIQSDGSQNKLKNVWGFSDGSQAYIYYNEDYFPLVQKGNTFVFDGFVPLPNNVYIVTPPASGVAEAVITGVVAGAVVASTAAILAGSLSKSSRQTYQLDIKTGDIKAWDVASHQAKTSTQSSANTVTKLLLYYKKGKGSTTSVTIQLNSATDTVSVKLSADQYQEVIWGDLSSEVTVCVNGRANPCYTFSPDATKTNYLEYLPSATQDDDIIIRPVKESEAEFSLKKIKVTQERNQK
;
A
#
# COMPACT_ATOMS: atom_id res chain seq x y z
N MET A 1 29.85 -69.64 40.13
CA MET A 1 29.44 -69.89 38.72
C MET A 1 28.52 -68.74 38.27
N ILE A 2 29.05 -67.51 38.17
CA ILE A 2 28.28 -66.28 37.83
C ILE A 2 29.26 -65.32 37.16
N ARG A 3 28.92 -64.82 35.96
CA ARG A 3 29.18 -63.47 35.39
C ARG A 3 29.36 -63.53 33.87
N LYS A 4 28.32 -63.14 33.14
CA LYS A 4 28.37 -62.57 31.78
C LYS A 4 26.98 -62.02 31.48
N GLN A 5 26.70 -60.75 31.78
CA GLN A 5 25.61 -59.94 31.19
C GLN A 5 25.65 -58.52 31.80
N VAL A 6 26.58 -57.65 31.41
CA VAL A 6 26.39 -56.18 31.48
C VAL A 6 27.44 -55.53 30.57
N LEU A 7 27.23 -55.43 29.25
CA LEU A 7 27.94 -54.45 28.40
C LEU A 7 27.40 -54.42 26.95
N GLN A 8 26.11 -54.14 26.69
CA GLN A 8 25.65 -54.02 25.29
C GLN A 8 24.40 -53.16 25.05
N ALA A 9 24.12 -52.14 25.88
CA ALA A 9 22.90 -51.34 25.76
C ALA A 9 23.09 -49.81 25.91
N THR A 10 24.19 -49.24 25.39
CA THR A 10 24.42 -47.78 25.51
C THR A 10 25.05 -47.11 24.28
N LEU A 11 24.99 -47.74 23.09
CA LEU A 11 25.61 -47.17 21.87
C LEU A 11 24.68 -47.08 20.65
N LEU A 12 23.37 -47.02 20.86
CA LEU A 12 22.36 -47.03 19.78
C LEU A 12 21.25 -45.99 19.97
N PHE A 13 21.59 -44.82 20.53
CA PHE A 13 20.66 -43.70 20.74
C PHE A 13 21.21 -42.33 20.34
N PHE A 14 22.26 -42.27 19.50
CA PHE A 14 22.89 -41.01 19.07
C PHE A 14 22.97 -40.80 17.54
N SER A 15 22.25 -41.59 16.73
CA SER A 15 22.34 -41.53 15.26
C SER A 15 21.10 -40.97 14.54
N VAL A 16 20.14 -40.34 15.25
CA VAL A 16 18.90 -39.79 14.63
C VAL A 16 18.86 -38.25 14.58
N PHE A 17 19.89 -37.53 15.05
CA PHE A 17 19.87 -36.06 15.11
C PHE A 17 20.61 -35.33 13.97
N SER A 18 21.11 -36.02 12.94
CA SER A 18 21.99 -35.41 11.92
C SER A 18 21.31 -34.83 10.67
N LEU A 19 20.00 -34.59 10.64
CA LEU A 19 19.29 -34.18 9.40
C LEU A 19 18.46 -32.88 9.52
N TYR A 20 19.01 -31.86 10.18
CA TYR A 20 18.48 -30.49 10.11
C TYR A 20 19.52 -29.49 9.59
N ALA A 21 20.34 -29.89 8.62
CA ALA A 21 20.93 -28.91 7.72
C ALA A 21 19.80 -28.35 6.85
N GLN A 22 19.14 -27.30 7.32
CA GLN A 22 18.22 -26.52 6.48
C GLN A 22 19.06 -25.87 5.40
N ASP A 23 19.05 -26.47 4.20
CA ASP A 23 19.79 -25.98 3.03
C ASP A 23 19.34 -24.56 2.68
N SER A 24 20.09 -23.56 3.17
CA SER A 24 19.91 -22.17 2.76
C SER A 24 20.16 -22.03 1.25
N LEU A 25 19.47 -21.09 0.61
CA LEU A 25 19.82 -20.67 -0.73
C LEU A 25 20.98 -19.68 -0.63
N LEU A 26 22.09 -20.00 -1.31
CA LEU A 26 23.24 -19.12 -1.38
C LEU A 26 23.18 -18.28 -2.65
N ILE A 27 22.96 -16.98 -2.49
CA ILE A 27 22.97 -15.98 -3.55
C ILE A 27 24.41 -15.66 -3.93
N ASN A 28 24.71 -15.72 -5.22
CA ASN A 28 26.06 -15.47 -5.73
C ASN A 28 26.04 -14.52 -6.92
N LEU A 29 26.49 -13.29 -6.69
CA LEU A 29 26.54 -12.29 -7.75
C LEU A 29 27.83 -12.29 -8.54
N HIS A 30 28.87 -13.06 -8.19
CA HIS A 30 30.17 -13.04 -8.89
C HIS A 30 30.05 -13.29 -10.40
N ARG A 31 29.09 -14.13 -10.82
CA ARG A 31 28.84 -14.44 -12.23
C ARG A 31 27.84 -13.50 -12.90
N LYS A 32 27.20 -12.61 -12.13
CA LYS A 32 26.25 -11.64 -12.64
C LYS A 32 26.97 -10.37 -13.06
N LYS A 33 26.47 -9.74 -14.11
CA LYS A 33 27.00 -8.50 -14.68
C LYS A 33 26.03 -7.36 -14.42
N LEU A 34 26.55 -6.21 -14.04
CA LEU A 34 25.78 -4.98 -14.00
C LEU A 34 25.40 -4.57 -15.43
N ASP A 35 24.11 -4.65 -15.76
CA ASP A 35 23.60 -4.25 -17.07
C ASP A 35 23.04 -2.83 -17.01
N LEU A 36 23.79 -1.89 -17.56
CA LEU A 36 23.37 -0.49 -17.64
C LEU A 36 22.69 -0.18 -19.00
N GLY A 37 22.36 -1.22 -19.77
CA GLY A 37 21.85 -1.14 -21.14
C GLY A 37 22.94 -0.76 -22.15
N SER A 38 22.64 -0.90 -23.44
CA SER A 38 23.53 -0.55 -24.57
C SER A 38 23.72 0.95 -24.76
N SER A 39 23.25 1.78 -23.83
CA SER A 39 23.05 3.19 -24.10
C SER A 39 24.36 3.96 -24.06
N THR A 40 24.76 4.41 -25.24
CA THR A 40 25.66 5.54 -25.54
C THR A 40 25.28 6.84 -24.79
N PHE A 41 24.17 6.84 -24.05
CA PHE A 41 23.55 7.98 -23.37
C PHE A 41 23.86 8.06 -21.87
N LEU A 42 24.37 7.01 -21.23
CA LEU A 42 24.81 7.10 -19.84
C LEU A 42 26.21 7.69 -19.82
N ASN A 43 26.31 9.01 -19.72
CA ASN A 43 27.57 9.69 -19.41
C ASN A 43 27.94 9.39 -17.94
N LYS A 44 28.53 8.21 -17.72
CA LYS A 44 28.96 7.74 -16.41
C LYS A 44 30.16 8.57 -15.98
N THR A 45 29.96 9.45 -15.01
CA THR A 45 31.04 10.23 -14.39
C THR A 45 31.15 9.92 -12.90
N PHE A 46 30.82 8.69 -12.49
CA PHE A 46 30.91 8.21 -11.11
C PHE A 46 31.30 6.74 -11.07
N TYR A 47 31.76 6.29 -9.91
CA TYR A 47 32.00 4.87 -9.60
C TYR A 47 31.53 4.56 -8.18
N ILE A 48 31.33 3.28 -7.87
CA ILE A 48 30.93 2.87 -6.51
C ILE A 48 32.18 2.63 -5.67
N ALA A 49 32.51 3.61 -4.82
CA ALA A 49 33.69 3.56 -3.98
C ALA A 49 33.53 2.65 -2.76
N ARG A 50 32.29 2.52 -2.26
CA ARG A 50 31.99 1.71 -1.07
C ARG A 50 30.53 1.26 -1.09
N VAL A 51 30.28 0.03 -0.66
CA VAL A 51 28.95 -0.45 -0.28
C VAL A 51 28.84 -0.48 1.25
N VAL A 52 27.67 -0.09 1.78
CA VAL A 52 27.34 -0.18 3.21
C VAL A 52 26.02 -0.95 3.35
N ASP A 53 26.03 -2.05 4.11
CA ASP A 53 24.81 -2.75 4.48
C ASP A 53 24.16 -2.07 5.69
N ALA A 54 23.10 -1.30 5.44
CA ALA A 54 22.33 -0.60 6.47
C ALA A 54 21.04 -1.35 6.84
N ARG A 55 20.77 -2.52 6.23
CA ARG A 55 19.56 -3.31 6.49
C ARG A 55 19.46 -3.68 7.97
N SER A 56 18.23 -3.81 8.45
CA SER A 56 17.95 -4.31 9.81
C SER A 56 18.28 -5.80 9.95
N ASP A 57 17.93 -6.60 8.94
CA ASP A 57 18.39 -7.99 8.80
C ASP A 57 19.56 -8.03 7.82
N LYS A 58 20.75 -8.36 8.34
CA LYS A 58 21.98 -8.50 7.57
C LYS A 58 22.30 -9.94 7.19
N GLU A 59 21.65 -10.92 7.83
CA GLU A 59 21.93 -12.34 7.68
C GLU A 59 21.22 -12.92 6.46
N THR A 60 19.98 -12.48 6.19
CA THR A 60 19.19 -12.99 5.08
C THR A 60 18.75 -11.88 4.13
N VAL A 61 18.42 -12.25 2.90
CA VAL A 61 17.73 -11.41 1.92
C VAL A 61 16.28 -11.86 1.73
N GLY A 62 15.75 -12.73 2.58
CA GLY A 62 14.39 -13.26 2.45
C GLY A 62 14.35 -14.78 2.48
N THR A 63 13.26 -15.33 1.93
CA THR A 63 12.98 -16.77 1.98
C THR A 63 12.56 -17.27 0.61
N VAL A 64 12.93 -18.52 0.33
CA VAL A 64 12.58 -19.25 -0.90
C VAL A 64 11.97 -20.60 -0.54
N GLN A 65 11.33 -21.25 -1.48
CA GLN A 65 10.75 -22.58 -1.32
C GLN A 65 11.69 -23.62 -1.94
N ARG A 66 12.14 -24.61 -1.15
CA ARG A 66 13.02 -25.67 -1.64
C ARG A 66 12.44 -27.07 -1.44
N GLY A 67 12.78 -27.95 -2.39
CA GLY A 67 12.44 -29.37 -2.38
C GLY A 67 10.98 -29.65 -2.76
N VAL A 68 10.66 -30.93 -2.91
CA VAL A 68 9.34 -31.42 -3.38
C VAL A 68 8.18 -30.95 -2.48
N LEU A 69 8.46 -30.67 -1.21
CA LEU A 69 7.49 -30.22 -0.23
C LEU A 69 7.43 -28.68 -0.08
N ASN A 70 8.18 -27.92 -0.88
CA ASN A 70 8.19 -26.44 -0.86
C ASN A 70 8.46 -25.87 0.54
N ARG A 71 9.48 -26.40 1.22
CA ARG A 71 9.83 -25.94 2.56
C ARG A 71 10.50 -24.57 2.44
N ASN A 72 10.10 -23.63 3.30
CA ASN A 72 10.77 -22.34 3.37
C ASN A 72 12.23 -22.55 3.79
N ALA A 73 13.14 -21.96 3.03
CA ALA A 73 14.57 -21.90 3.32
C ALA A 73 15.01 -20.42 3.30
N PRO A 74 15.86 -19.99 4.24
CA PRO A 74 16.42 -18.65 4.19
C PRO A 74 17.35 -18.54 2.97
N ALA A 75 17.39 -17.35 2.39
CA ALA A 75 18.35 -17.01 1.35
C ALA A 75 19.36 -16.00 1.89
N SER A 76 20.64 -16.26 1.68
CA SER A 76 21.75 -15.40 2.13
C SER A 76 22.83 -15.33 1.06
N PHE A 77 23.73 -14.36 1.14
CA PHE A 77 24.83 -14.24 0.18
C PHE A 77 25.95 -15.24 0.46
N VAL A 78 26.69 -15.62 -0.59
CA VAL A 78 28.01 -16.22 -0.43
C VAL A 78 28.97 -15.16 0.12
N GLY A 79 29.25 -15.20 1.42
CA GLY A 79 30.03 -14.17 2.11
C GLY A 79 29.18 -12.96 2.50
N SER A 80 29.81 -11.80 2.72
CA SER A 80 29.07 -10.58 3.10
C SER A 80 28.38 -9.95 1.90
N LEU A 81 27.23 -9.30 2.15
CA LEU A 81 26.51 -8.53 1.14
C LEU A 81 27.41 -7.47 0.52
N GLU A 82 28.16 -6.74 1.35
CA GLU A 82 29.02 -5.65 0.89
C GLU A 82 30.08 -6.15 -0.08
N SER A 83 30.69 -7.31 0.19
CA SER A 83 31.68 -7.91 -0.73
C SER A 83 31.03 -8.29 -2.06
N GLN A 84 29.88 -8.98 -2.02
CA GLN A 84 29.17 -9.40 -3.23
C GLN A 84 28.75 -8.21 -4.11
N LEU A 85 28.20 -7.16 -3.49
CA LEU A 85 27.74 -5.98 -4.22
C LEU A 85 28.90 -5.11 -4.69
N GLN A 86 29.96 -4.93 -3.87
CA GLN A 86 31.13 -4.17 -4.27
C GLN A 86 31.79 -4.78 -5.50
N ASP A 87 31.95 -6.11 -5.52
CA ASP A 87 32.46 -6.84 -6.67
C ASP A 87 31.55 -6.71 -7.89
N PHE A 88 30.23 -6.81 -7.69
CA PHE A 88 29.23 -6.62 -8.75
C PHE A 88 29.32 -5.24 -9.39
N PHE A 89 29.39 -4.18 -8.59
CA PHE A 89 29.51 -2.82 -9.12
C PHE A 89 30.87 -2.56 -9.76
N ASN A 90 31.97 -3.02 -9.17
CA ASN A 90 33.33 -2.82 -9.71
C ASN A 90 33.51 -3.37 -11.13
N ARG A 91 32.80 -4.45 -11.48
CA ARG A 91 32.81 -5.01 -12.83
C ARG A 91 32.14 -4.12 -13.89
N GLY A 92 31.17 -3.29 -13.49
CA GLY A 92 30.42 -2.41 -14.40
C GLY A 92 30.75 -0.91 -14.29
N LEU A 93 31.33 -0.49 -13.16
CA LEU A 93 31.57 0.89 -12.75
C LEU A 93 32.95 1.03 -12.09
N SER A 94 34.01 0.68 -12.82
CA SER A 94 35.38 0.80 -12.31
C SER A 94 35.81 2.27 -12.14
N ALA A 95 36.63 2.55 -11.15
CA ALA A 95 37.18 3.87 -10.91
C ALA A 95 38.00 4.37 -12.11
N LYS A 96 37.84 5.66 -12.44
CA LYS A 96 38.60 6.36 -13.48
C LYS A 96 38.92 7.78 -13.03
N GLN A 97 39.95 8.37 -13.61
CA GLN A 97 40.27 9.77 -13.36
C GLN A 97 39.07 10.67 -13.73
N GLY A 98 38.73 11.60 -12.83
CA GLY A 98 37.60 12.51 -12.99
C GLY A 98 36.23 11.93 -12.64
N TYR A 99 36.14 10.65 -12.25
CA TYR A 99 34.87 10.08 -11.77
C TYR A 99 34.64 10.40 -10.29
N THR A 100 33.39 10.73 -9.95
CA THR A 100 32.97 10.98 -8.56
C THR A 100 32.86 9.66 -7.78
N PRO A 101 33.50 9.52 -6.60
CA PRO A 101 33.29 8.38 -5.72
C PRO A 101 31.92 8.44 -5.06
N VAL A 102 31.10 7.42 -5.28
CA VAL A 102 29.77 7.29 -4.67
C VAL A 102 29.76 6.11 -3.70
N ILE A 103 29.19 6.34 -2.52
CA ILE A 103 28.88 5.31 -1.54
C ILE A 103 27.45 4.84 -1.81
N VAL A 104 27.26 3.53 -1.94
CA VAL A 104 25.94 2.90 -2.02
C VAL A 104 25.59 2.33 -0.65
N LYS A 105 24.58 2.89 -0.01
CA LYS A 105 24.04 2.36 1.24
C LYS A 105 22.78 1.55 0.91
N VAL A 106 22.73 0.30 1.36
CA VAL A 106 21.64 -0.64 1.10
C VAL A 106 20.65 -0.58 2.25
N ASN A 107 19.50 0.04 2.02
CA ASN A 107 18.43 0.15 3.02
C ASN A 107 17.61 -1.13 3.07
N GLN A 108 17.32 -1.70 1.89
CA GLN A 108 16.54 -2.91 1.74
C GLN A 108 17.03 -3.71 0.52
N LEU A 109 17.19 -5.01 0.70
CA LEU A 109 17.40 -5.95 -0.40
C LEU A 109 16.69 -7.24 -0.02
N VAL A 110 15.57 -7.49 -0.69
CA VAL A 110 14.66 -8.59 -0.34
C VAL A 110 14.29 -9.37 -1.60
N ILE A 111 14.26 -10.69 -1.47
CA ILE A 111 13.67 -11.61 -2.42
C ILE A 111 12.47 -12.32 -1.81
N ALA A 112 11.54 -12.69 -2.67
CA ALA A 112 10.37 -13.46 -2.28
C ALA A 112 9.91 -14.34 -3.44
N GLU A 113 9.29 -15.47 -3.10
CA GLU A 113 8.59 -16.32 -4.04
C GLU A 113 7.11 -16.33 -3.70
N LYS A 114 6.28 -16.18 -4.72
CA LYS A 114 4.83 -16.36 -4.61
C LYS A 114 4.41 -17.48 -5.56
N ARG A 115 3.76 -18.50 -5.02
CA ARG A 115 3.25 -19.61 -5.81
C ARG A 115 1.76 -19.48 -6.09
N THR A 116 1.38 -19.85 -7.30
CA THR A 116 0.01 -20.18 -7.74
C THR A 116 -0.04 -21.64 -8.20
N ALA A 117 -1.24 -22.18 -8.48
CA ALA A 117 -1.39 -23.58 -8.85
C ALA A 117 -0.53 -24.02 -10.06
N THR A 118 -0.31 -23.13 -11.03
CA THR A 118 0.36 -23.45 -12.30
C THR A 118 1.66 -22.68 -12.53
N MET A 119 2.02 -21.77 -11.61
CA MET A 119 3.10 -20.81 -11.83
C MET A 119 3.64 -20.31 -10.51
N GLU A 120 4.94 -20.10 -10.46
CA GLU A 120 5.63 -19.40 -9.38
C GLU A 120 6.13 -18.05 -9.90
N THR A 121 6.22 -17.08 -9.01
CA THR A 121 6.73 -15.74 -9.27
C THR A 121 7.86 -15.45 -8.31
N ALA A 122 9.08 -15.30 -8.81
CA ALA A 122 10.20 -14.77 -8.02
C ALA A 122 10.22 -13.25 -8.15
N THR A 123 10.38 -12.58 -7.01
CA THR A 123 10.51 -11.12 -6.92
C THR A 123 11.82 -10.77 -6.24
N ALA A 124 12.51 -9.75 -6.74
CA ALA A 124 13.56 -9.04 -6.01
C ALA A 124 13.19 -7.56 -5.88
N PHE A 125 13.48 -6.98 -4.73
CA PHE A 125 13.32 -5.56 -4.44
C PHE A 125 14.61 -5.03 -3.83
N ALA A 126 15.08 -3.89 -4.32
CA ALA A 126 16.24 -3.20 -3.81
C ALA A 126 15.89 -1.74 -3.56
N GLU A 127 16.35 -1.20 -2.43
CA GLU A 127 16.30 0.21 -2.08
C GLU A 127 17.70 0.67 -1.63
N LEU A 128 18.21 1.68 -2.32
CA LEU A 128 19.57 2.17 -2.19
C LEU A 128 19.61 3.68 -1.98
N ASP A 129 20.46 4.13 -1.05
CA ASP A 129 20.90 5.50 -0.92
C ASP A 129 22.22 5.68 -1.69
N PHE A 130 22.32 6.78 -2.44
CA PHE A 130 23.52 7.20 -3.14
C PHE A 130 24.12 8.42 -2.45
N ILE A 131 25.34 8.27 -1.95
CA ILE A 131 25.95 9.22 -1.02
C ILE A 131 27.33 9.63 -1.54
N VAL A 132 27.72 10.89 -1.33
CA VAL A 132 29.09 11.37 -1.60
C VAL A 132 29.71 11.91 -0.33
N SER A 133 31.00 11.64 -0.14
CA SER A 133 31.80 12.27 0.93
C SER A 133 32.54 13.49 0.38
N ARG A 134 32.39 14.64 1.03
CA ARG A 134 33.08 15.89 0.69
C ARG A 134 33.40 16.65 1.97
N ASN A 135 34.66 17.05 2.14
CA ASN A 135 35.12 17.77 3.33
C ASN A 135 34.68 17.07 4.63
N ASP A 136 34.87 15.75 4.68
CA ASP A 136 34.47 14.86 5.79
C ASP A 136 32.97 14.83 6.11
N SER A 137 32.14 15.48 5.29
CA SER A 137 30.69 15.47 5.38
C SER A 137 30.10 14.50 4.35
N LEU A 138 29.10 13.74 4.76
CA LEU A 138 28.37 12.80 3.92
C LEU A 138 27.12 13.47 3.39
N PHE A 139 26.88 13.43 2.07
CA PHE A 139 25.70 14.04 1.45
C PHE A 139 24.87 12.96 0.77
N LEU A 140 23.60 12.82 1.17
CA LEU A 140 22.64 12.02 0.40
C LEU A 140 22.33 12.76 -0.90
N LEU A 141 22.57 12.08 -2.02
CA LEU A 141 22.20 12.59 -3.35
C LEU A 141 20.78 12.17 -3.72
N PHE A 142 20.50 10.87 -3.59
CA PHE A 142 19.25 10.24 -4.00
C PHE A 142 19.00 8.95 -3.23
N GLN A 143 17.73 8.65 -2.98
CA GLN A 143 17.24 7.34 -2.55
C GLN A 143 16.42 6.74 -3.69
N ILE A 144 16.76 5.54 -4.11
CA ILE A 144 16.15 4.89 -5.28
C ILE A 144 15.78 3.47 -4.94
N SER A 145 14.55 3.10 -5.29
CA SER A 145 14.09 1.72 -5.24
C SER A 145 13.77 1.16 -6.63
N SER A 146 13.89 -0.15 -6.77
CA SER A 146 13.46 -0.90 -7.96
C SER A 146 13.02 -2.31 -7.58
N SER A 147 12.06 -2.83 -8.35
CA SER A 147 11.60 -4.22 -8.23
C SER A 147 11.68 -4.93 -9.59
N VAL A 148 11.95 -6.23 -9.53
CA VAL A 148 11.96 -7.14 -10.67
C VAL A 148 11.13 -8.36 -10.30
N LYS A 149 10.30 -8.83 -11.23
CA LYS A 149 9.48 -10.03 -11.09
C LYS A 149 9.71 -10.91 -12.30
N ARG A 150 9.79 -12.21 -12.07
CA ARG A 150 9.79 -13.23 -13.13
C ARG A 150 8.92 -14.40 -12.74
N ASP A 151 8.16 -14.85 -13.73
CA ASP A 151 7.29 -16.00 -13.60
C ASP A 151 7.95 -17.25 -14.20
N GLY A 152 7.66 -18.42 -13.65
CA GLY A 152 8.22 -19.69 -14.10
C GLY A 152 7.60 -20.91 -13.40
N MET A 153 7.97 -22.11 -13.84
CA MET A 153 7.57 -23.36 -13.17
C MET A 153 8.44 -23.67 -11.94
N ASP A 154 9.70 -23.24 -11.97
CA ASP A 154 10.63 -23.18 -10.85
C ASP A 154 11.33 -21.83 -10.98
N VAL A 155 11.15 -20.97 -9.99
CA VAL A 155 11.69 -19.60 -10.01
C VAL A 155 12.84 -19.39 -9.04
N THR A 156 13.21 -20.39 -8.24
CA THR A 156 14.28 -20.26 -7.23
C THR A 156 15.62 -19.96 -7.88
N GLY A 157 15.87 -20.51 -9.08
CA GLY A 157 17.06 -20.20 -9.86
C GLY A 157 17.16 -18.76 -10.38
N PHE A 158 16.08 -17.97 -10.34
CA PHE A 158 16.07 -16.60 -10.89
C PHE A 158 16.52 -15.53 -9.90
N HIS A 159 16.71 -15.83 -8.62
CA HIS A 159 16.96 -14.77 -7.62
C HIS A 159 18.27 -14.02 -7.83
N ASP A 160 19.36 -14.69 -8.17
CA ASP A 160 20.63 -14.00 -8.46
C ASP A 160 20.46 -12.99 -9.61
N ASP A 161 19.74 -13.37 -10.66
CA ASP A 161 19.48 -12.52 -11.82
C ASP A 161 18.47 -11.41 -11.49
N ASN A 162 17.43 -11.70 -10.71
CA ASN A 162 16.45 -10.71 -10.30
C ASN A 162 17.08 -9.63 -9.41
N ILE A 163 17.97 -10.02 -8.49
CA ILE A 163 18.76 -9.09 -7.69
C ILE A 163 19.65 -8.24 -8.60
N ALA A 164 20.42 -8.87 -9.51
CA ALA A 164 21.27 -8.15 -10.44
C ALA A 164 20.49 -7.14 -11.30
N ASP A 165 19.31 -7.52 -11.79
CA ASP A 165 18.43 -6.63 -12.56
C ASP A 165 17.86 -5.49 -11.70
N ALA A 166 17.46 -5.76 -10.46
CA ALA A 166 16.90 -4.74 -9.57
C ALA A 166 17.97 -3.68 -9.24
N LEU A 167 19.19 -4.12 -8.91
CA LEU A 167 20.34 -3.24 -8.69
C LEU A 167 20.70 -2.47 -9.96
N SER A 168 20.71 -3.12 -11.12
CA SER A 168 20.96 -2.48 -12.42
C SER A 168 19.95 -1.38 -12.72
N LYS A 169 18.65 -1.64 -12.48
CA LYS A 169 17.59 -0.63 -12.60
C LYS A 169 17.80 0.55 -11.66
N CYS A 170 18.20 0.32 -10.40
CA CYS A 170 18.55 1.41 -9.48
C CYS A 170 19.71 2.25 -10.01
N MET A 171 20.77 1.62 -10.54
CA MET A 171 21.91 2.34 -11.12
C MET A 171 21.52 3.15 -12.36
N ILE A 172 20.67 2.61 -13.23
CA ILE A 172 20.17 3.34 -14.41
C ILE A 172 19.35 4.56 -13.98
N LYS A 173 18.47 4.41 -12.97
CA LYS A 173 17.68 5.53 -12.42
C LYS A 173 18.61 6.61 -11.82
N PHE A 174 19.62 6.22 -11.06
CA PHE A 174 20.60 7.15 -10.48
C PHE A 174 21.39 7.88 -11.58
N ALA A 175 21.91 7.14 -12.56
CA ALA A 175 22.72 7.74 -13.62
C ALA A 175 21.94 8.69 -14.53
N LYS A 176 20.60 8.55 -14.58
CA LYS A 176 19.69 9.47 -15.29
C LYS A 176 19.19 10.64 -14.43
N SER A 177 19.37 10.59 -13.11
CA SER A 177 18.92 11.66 -12.23
C SER A 177 19.86 12.86 -12.29
N PRO A 178 19.41 14.06 -11.88
CA PRO A 178 20.25 15.26 -11.80
C PRO A 178 21.19 15.24 -10.58
N TRP A 179 21.80 14.10 -10.23
CA TRP A 179 22.60 13.92 -9.00
C TRP A 179 23.79 14.86 -8.85
N LYS A 180 24.29 15.44 -9.94
CA LYS A 180 25.33 16.47 -9.87
C LYS A 180 24.83 17.76 -9.23
N GLU A 181 23.57 18.11 -9.43
CA GLU A 181 22.94 19.26 -8.77
C GLU A 181 22.74 18.99 -7.29
N SER A 182 22.38 17.74 -6.93
CA SER A 182 22.27 17.29 -5.54
C SER A 182 23.58 17.39 -4.75
N LEU A 183 24.75 17.49 -5.41
CA LEU A 183 26.03 17.73 -4.73
C LEU A 183 26.07 19.05 -3.95
N TYR A 184 25.19 20.00 -4.29
CA TYR A 184 25.16 21.33 -3.67
C TYR A 184 24.00 21.53 -2.69
N ILE A 185 22.95 20.69 -2.79
CA ILE A 185 21.71 20.84 -2.01
C ILE A 185 21.35 19.60 -1.19
N GLY A 186 22.12 18.52 -1.30
CA GLY A 186 21.84 17.25 -0.62
C GLY A 186 21.84 17.36 0.90
N SER A 187 21.04 16.51 1.55
CA SER A 187 20.99 16.43 3.01
C SER A 187 22.29 15.86 3.57
N VAL A 188 22.84 16.51 4.60
CA VAL A 188 24.02 16.02 5.31
C VAL A 188 23.64 14.83 6.20
N LEU A 189 24.43 13.77 6.15
CA LEU A 189 24.28 12.55 6.93
C LEU A 189 25.29 12.48 8.05
N THR A 190 24.87 11.96 9.21
CA THR A 190 25.80 11.52 10.25
C THR A 190 26.37 10.14 9.90
N SER A 191 27.51 9.81 10.50
CA SER A 191 28.10 8.46 10.37
C SER A 191 27.14 7.37 10.86
N GLU A 192 26.31 7.65 11.85
CA GLU A 192 25.29 6.71 12.34
C GLU A 192 24.17 6.49 11.31
N GLN A 193 23.70 7.55 10.66
CA GLN A 193 22.70 7.48 9.58
C GLN A 193 23.22 6.76 8.33
N LEU A 194 24.54 6.75 8.11
CA LEU A 194 25.16 5.95 7.06
C LEU A 194 25.08 4.45 7.37
N LEU A 195 25.26 4.07 8.64
CA LEU A 195 25.39 2.67 9.07
C LEU A 195 24.06 2.00 9.42
N THR A 196 22.98 2.78 9.54
CA THR A 196 21.66 2.29 9.93
C THR A 196 20.61 2.64 8.88
N ASN A 197 19.59 1.81 8.71
CA ASN A 197 18.38 2.16 7.96
C ASN A 197 17.47 3.09 8.79
N THR A 198 18.07 4.01 9.54
CA THR A 198 17.32 5.08 10.18
C THR A 198 16.83 5.98 9.05
N PRO A 199 15.51 6.15 8.88
CA PRO A 199 14.97 7.06 7.89
C PRO A 199 15.63 8.42 8.10
N LEU A 200 16.18 8.98 7.03
CA LEU A 200 16.48 10.40 7.04
C LEU A 200 15.14 11.08 7.20
N LYS A 201 14.87 11.67 8.37
CA LYS A 201 13.68 12.49 8.57
C LYS A 201 13.58 13.47 7.38
N PRO A 202 12.47 13.43 6.65
CA PRO A 202 11.34 14.25 7.01
C PRO A 202 10.56 13.44 8.03
N GLU A 203 10.15 14.07 9.12
CA GLU A 203 9.05 13.47 9.85
C GLU A 203 7.93 13.24 8.81
N LEU A 204 7.30 12.06 8.81
CA LEU A 204 6.15 11.77 7.94
C LEU A 204 5.09 12.91 7.83
N PRO A 205 4.89 13.80 8.83
CA PRO A 205 4.04 14.99 8.70
C PRO A 205 4.44 15.99 7.61
N ASP A 206 5.70 16.02 7.15
CA ASP A 206 6.20 17.08 6.25
C ASP A 206 6.20 16.69 4.77
N LEU A 207 5.72 15.49 4.41
CA LEU A 207 5.60 15.13 3.00
C LEU A 207 4.38 15.84 2.39
N PRO A 208 4.51 16.46 1.20
CA PRO A 208 3.43 17.22 0.58
C PRO A 208 2.08 16.50 0.50
N VAL A 209 2.08 15.18 0.27
CA VAL A 209 0.83 14.39 0.21
C VAL A 209 0.12 14.22 1.55
N PHE A 210 0.81 14.38 2.68
CA PHE A 210 0.19 14.32 4.01
C PHE A 210 -0.24 15.69 4.54
N MET A 211 0.31 16.78 3.99
CA MET A 211 0.02 18.16 4.39
C MET A 211 -1.30 18.71 3.79
N GLY A 212 -2.17 17.84 3.27
CA GLY A 212 -3.43 18.24 2.66
C GLY A 212 -3.29 18.96 1.32
N ALA A 213 -2.10 18.97 0.72
CA ALA A 213 -1.94 19.49 -0.64
C ALA A 213 -2.67 18.59 -1.63
N ALA A 214 -3.47 19.18 -2.52
CA ALA A 214 -4.08 18.43 -3.61
C ALA A 214 -3.00 17.73 -4.45
N PRO A 215 -3.23 16.47 -4.91
CA PRO A 215 -2.25 15.75 -5.69
C PRO A 215 -2.07 16.44 -7.04
N LYS A 216 -0.85 16.86 -7.37
CA LYS A 216 -0.54 17.52 -8.65
C LYS A 216 -0.90 16.58 -9.80
N ARG A 217 -1.54 17.11 -10.83
CA ARG A 217 -1.86 16.36 -12.05
C ARG A 217 -0.56 15.86 -12.69
N GLY A 218 -0.50 14.60 -13.10
CA GLY A 218 0.65 14.01 -13.79
C GLY A 218 0.80 12.50 -13.55
N ILE A 219 1.90 11.92 -14.00
CA ILE A 219 2.21 10.49 -13.84
C ILE A 219 3.24 10.29 -12.73
N TYR A 220 2.93 9.48 -11.74
CA TYR A 220 3.88 9.08 -10.70
C TYR A 220 4.58 7.79 -11.17
N LEU A 221 5.88 7.87 -11.47
CA LEU A 221 6.68 6.73 -11.92
C LEU A 221 7.17 5.89 -10.73
N SER A 222 7.19 6.47 -9.53
CA SER A 222 7.60 5.82 -8.28
C SER A 222 6.74 6.23 -7.09
N LEU A 223 6.85 5.48 -5.99
CA LEU A 223 6.30 5.88 -4.69
C LEU A 223 6.83 7.24 -4.24
N ARG A 224 8.11 7.53 -4.49
CA ARG A 224 8.73 8.78 -4.07
C ARG A 224 8.11 9.97 -4.78
N ASP A 225 7.89 9.86 -6.09
CA ASP A 225 7.23 10.90 -6.90
C ASP A 225 5.84 11.23 -6.32
N PHE A 226 5.12 10.18 -5.89
CA PHE A 226 3.85 10.34 -5.22
C PHE A 226 4.02 11.05 -3.88
N LEU A 227 4.86 10.55 -2.96
CA LEU A 227 5.07 11.14 -1.63
C LEU A 227 5.52 12.61 -1.68
N GLU A 228 6.36 12.96 -2.63
CA GLU A 228 6.84 14.33 -2.86
C GLU A 228 5.85 15.21 -3.65
N ASN A 229 4.74 14.61 -4.11
CA ASN A 229 3.76 15.25 -4.97
C ASN A 229 4.43 15.93 -6.19
N SER A 230 5.34 15.19 -6.84
CA SER A 230 6.17 15.64 -7.96
C SER A 230 6.05 14.67 -9.15
N PRO A 231 4.88 14.60 -9.80
CA PRO A 231 4.69 13.73 -10.95
C PRO A 231 5.46 14.19 -12.19
N ASP A 232 5.67 13.28 -13.13
CA ASP A 232 6.06 13.60 -14.50
C ASP A 232 4.88 14.23 -15.26
N ASN A 233 5.09 15.46 -15.73
CA ASN A 233 4.11 16.27 -16.46
C ASN A 233 4.46 16.45 -17.94
N SER A 234 5.50 15.75 -18.42
CA SER A 234 5.92 15.81 -19.82
C SER A 234 4.92 15.15 -20.76
N ALA A 235 4.16 14.16 -20.26
CA ALA A 235 3.18 13.41 -21.02
C ALA A 235 1.76 13.92 -20.75
N GLN A 236 1.00 14.16 -21.83
CA GLN A 236 -0.44 14.41 -21.74
C GLN A 236 -1.21 13.09 -21.69
N PHE A 237 -2.26 13.04 -20.88
CA PHE A 237 -3.15 11.90 -20.80
C PHE A 237 -4.61 12.34 -20.60
N MET A 238 -5.53 11.47 -21.02
CA MET A 238 -6.96 11.59 -20.77
C MET A 238 -7.49 10.39 -19.98
N LEU A 239 -8.68 10.54 -19.41
CA LEU A 239 -9.33 9.51 -18.60
C LEU A 239 -10.60 9.03 -19.26
N ASP A 240 -10.77 7.72 -19.32
CA ASP A 240 -12.04 7.06 -19.60
C ASP A 240 -12.58 6.52 -18.27
N ILE A 241 -13.73 7.05 -17.84
CA ILE A 241 -14.36 6.75 -16.56
C ILE A 241 -15.61 5.92 -16.85
N LYS A 242 -15.67 4.72 -16.28
CA LYS A 242 -16.77 3.76 -16.50
C LYS A 242 -17.17 3.14 -15.17
N PRO A 243 -18.46 2.89 -14.90
CA PRO A 243 -18.85 2.16 -13.71
C PRO A 243 -18.16 0.80 -13.62
N ARG A 244 -17.64 0.44 -12.44
CA ARG A 244 -17.15 -0.92 -12.20
C ARG A 244 -18.33 -1.89 -12.17
N LYS A 245 -18.11 -3.10 -12.68
CA LYS A 245 -19.14 -4.15 -12.72
C LYS A 245 -19.14 -4.94 -11.42
N GLY A 246 -20.34 -5.30 -10.94
CA GLY A 246 -20.55 -6.15 -9.77
C GLY A 246 -21.12 -5.38 -8.58
N LYS A 247 -21.95 -6.05 -7.77
CA LYS A 247 -22.69 -5.42 -6.66
C LYS A 247 -21.78 -4.77 -5.62
N SER A 248 -20.59 -5.33 -5.35
CA SER A 248 -19.63 -4.75 -4.40
C SER A 248 -18.98 -3.44 -4.87
N TRP A 249 -19.17 -3.09 -6.15
CA TRP A 249 -18.57 -1.93 -6.80
C TRP A 249 -19.60 -0.87 -7.20
N GLU A 250 -20.84 -1.02 -6.76
CA GLU A 250 -21.88 -0.04 -7.00
C GLU A 250 -21.44 1.34 -6.47
N GLY A 251 -21.55 2.36 -7.33
CA GLY A 251 -21.08 3.72 -7.03
C GLY A 251 -19.56 3.95 -7.15
N ILE A 252 -18.77 2.94 -7.55
CA ILE A 252 -17.32 3.09 -7.75
C ILE A 252 -16.99 3.03 -9.24
N ASP A 253 -16.34 4.07 -9.73
CA ASP A 253 -15.87 4.13 -11.10
C ASP A 253 -14.53 3.41 -11.30
N ARG A 254 -14.40 2.87 -12.50
CA ARG A 254 -13.17 2.39 -13.09
C ARG A 254 -12.56 3.54 -13.86
N VAL A 255 -11.32 3.86 -13.56
CA VAL A 255 -10.58 4.92 -14.23
C VAL A 255 -9.51 4.30 -15.12
N ILE A 256 -9.56 4.61 -16.42
CA ILE A 256 -8.63 4.08 -17.41
C ILE A 256 -7.86 5.26 -18.05
N PRO A 257 -6.60 5.50 -17.66
CA PRO A 257 -5.77 6.53 -18.27
C PRO A 257 -5.26 6.12 -19.65
N TYR A 258 -5.28 7.04 -20.60
CA TYR A 258 -4.69 6.92 -21.94
C TYR A 258 -3.69 8.05 -22.20
N LEU A 259 -2.46 7.70 -22.56
CA LEU A 259 -1.45 8.62 -23.06
C LEU A 259 -1.83 9.11 -24.46
N ILE A 260 -1.73 10.41 -24.67
CA ILE A 260 -1.96 11.05 -25.97
C ILE A 260 -0.61 11.18 -26.68
N GLN A 261 -0.46 10.54 -27.83
CA GLN A 261 0.74 10.62 -28.67
C GLN A 261 0.69 11.88 -29.55
N SER A 262 1.84 12.25 -30.14
CA SER A 262 1.93 13.42 -31.03
C SER A 262 1.09 13.30 -32.31
N ASP A 263 0.79 12.08 -32.75
CA ASP A 263 -0.09 11.78 -33.87
C ASP A 263 -1.59 11.73 -33.48
N GLY A 264 -1.90 12.03 -32.21
CA GLY A 264 -3.26 11.98 -31.65
C GLY A 264 -3.73 10.57 -31.27
N SER A 265 -2.95 9.52 -31.53
CA SER A 265 -3.28 8.17 -31.10
C SER A 265 -3.22 8.04 -29.58
N GLN A 266 -3.98 7.07 -29.06
CA GLN A 266 -4.16 6.86 -27.63
C GLN A 266 -3.65 5.50 -27.21
N ASN A 267 -2.72 5.47 -26.26
CA ASN A 267 -2.21 4.24 -25.67
C ASN A 267 -2.62 4.16 -24.22
N LYS A 268 -3.23 3.05 -23.80
CA LYS A 268 -3.55 2.84 -22.39
C LYS A 268 -2.27 2.96 -21.56
N LEU A 269 -2.27 3.83 -20.57
CA LEU A 269 -1.17 3.96 -19.62
C LEU A 269 -1.10 2.67 -18.79
N LYS A 270 0.05 2.02 -18.86
CA LYS A 270 0.37 0.77 -18.16
C LYS A 270 1.78 0.87 -17.60
N ASN A 271 2.12 0.03 -16.63
CA ASN A 271 3.48 -0.13 -16.10
C ASN A 271 4.07 1.14 -15.46
N VAL A 272 3.22 1.99 -14.88
CA VAL A 272 3.63 3.09 -14.00
C VAL A 272 3.13 2.83 -12.59
N TRP A 273 3.70 3.49 -11.59
CA TRP A 273 3.27 3.30 -10.20
C TRP A 273 1.85 3.84 -9.98
N GLY A 274 1.56 5.03 -10.51
CA GLY A 274 0.27 5.69 -10.37
C GLY A 274 0.16 6.94 -11.23
N PHE A 275 -0.93 7.67 -11.10
CA PHE A 275 -1.12 9.00 -11.69
C PHE A 275 -2.05 9.84 -10.82
N SER A 276 -2.13 11.14 -11.07
CA SER A 276 -3.14 12.02 -10.49
C SER A 276 -3.78 12.85 -11.58
N ASP A 277 -5.09 13.06 -11.49
CA ASP A 277 -5.82 13.96 -12.39
C ASP A 277 -5.79 15.43 -11.96
N GLY A 278 -5.16 15.74 -10.81
CA GLY A 278 -5.13 17.05 -10.17
C GLY A 278 -6.03 17.14 -8.93
N SER A 279 -6.98 16.21 -8.80
CA SER A 279 -7.93 16.14 -7.68
C SER A 279 -7.79 14.85 -6.88
N GLN A 280 -7.53 13.74 -7.56
CA GLN A 280 -7.44 12.41 -7.00
C GLN A 280 -6.18 11.71 -7.51
N ALA A 281 -5.43 11.11 -6.59
CA ALA A 281 -4.33 10.21 -6.92
C ALA A 281 -4.83 8.78 -7.08
N TYR A 282 -4.26 8.03 -8.02
CA TYR A 282 -4.61 6.65 -8.33
C TYR A 282 -3.35 5.78 -8.33
N ILE A 283 -3.45 4.59 -7.73
CA ILE A 283 -2.39 3.58 -7.73
C ILE A 283 -2.69 2.48 -8.74
N TYR A 284 -1.66 2.01 -9.45
CA TYR A 284 -1.76 0.84 -10.31
C TYR A 284 -1.66 -0.44 -9.48
N TYR A 285 -2.71 -1.24 -9.46
CA TYR A 285 -2.74 -2.51 -8.74
C TYR A 285 -3.56 -3.54 -9.53
N ASN A 286 -3.07 -4.77 -9.64
CA ASN A 286 -3.77 -5.89 -10.30
C ASN A 286 -4.39 -5.51 -11.68
N GLU A 287 -3.57 -4.87 -12.54
CA GLU A 287 -3.93 -4.41 -13.90
C GLU A 287 -5.00 -3.31 -14.01
N ASP A 288 -5.31 -2.63 -12.92
CA ASP A 288 -6.27 -1.54 -12.87
C ASP A 288 -5.75 -0.38 -12.00
N TYR A 289 -6.43 0.77 -12.11
CA TYR A 289 -6.14 1.93 -11.28
C TYR A 289 -7.22 2.13 -10.22
N PHE A 290 -6.80 2.33 -8.98
CA PHE A 290 -7.70 2.54 -7.85
C PHE A 290 -7.41 3.88 -7.17
N PRO A 291 -8.45 4.62 -6.75
CA PRO A 291 -8.27 5.88 -6.05
C PRO A 291 -7.61 5.64 -4.69
N LEU A 292 -6.54 6.38 -4.41
CA LEU A 292 -5.89 6.40 -3.10
C LEU A 292 -6.62 7.38 -2.16
N VAL A 293 -7.00 6.90 -0.99
CA VAL A 293 -7.63 7.70 0.06
C VAL A 293 -6.67 7.80 1.23
N GLN A 294 -6.34 9.03 1.64
CA GLN A 294 -5.55 9.24 2.84
C GLN A 294 -6.37 8.86 4.08
N LYS A 295 -5.81 8.03 4.96
CA LYS A 295 -6.37 7.70 6.28
C LYS A 295 -5.30 7.90 7.34
N GLY A 296 -5.32 9.05 8.02
CA GLY A 296 -4.25 9.45 8.93
C GLY A 296 -2.91 9.59 8.19
N ASN A 297 -1.89 8.85 8.65
CA ASN A 297 -0.53 8.87 8.09
C ASN A 297 -0.28 7.72 7.10
N THR A 298 -1.32 7.24 6.42
CA THR A 298 -1.20 6.19 5.41
C THR A 298 -2.21 6.42 4.30
N PHE A 299 -2.08 5.67 3.22
CA PHE A 299 -3.02 5.68 2.10
C PHE A 299 -3.64 4.29 1.98
N VAL A 300 -4.94 4.26 1.71
CA VAL A 300 -5.69 3.04 1.46
C VAL A 300 -6.40 3.12 0.12
N PHE A 301 -6.77 1.97 -0.43
CA PHE A 301 -7.64 1.91 -1.59
C PHE A 301 -8.46 0.62 -1.58
N ASP A 302 -9.61 0.63 -2.23
CA ASP A 302 -10.42 -0.57 -2.42
C ASP A 302 -10.05 -1.25 -3.74
N GLY A 303 -9.49 -2.45 -3.64
CA GLY A 303 -9.05 -3.26 -4.78
C GLY A 303 -9.82 -4.57 -4.90
N PHE A 304 -9.50 -5.34 -5.94
CA PHE A 304 -10.03 -6.70 -6.12
C PHE A 304 -9.47 -7.63 -5.03
N VAL A 305 -10.29 -8.53 -4.49
CA VAL A 305 -9.80 -9.63 -3.65
C VAL A 305 -8.89 -10.52 -4.50
N PRO A 306 -7.66 -10.85 -4.07
CA PRO A 306 -6.81 -11.74 -4.83
C PRO A 306 -7.44 -13.13 -4.75
N LEU A 307 -7.51 -13.85 -5.88
CA LEU A 307 -7.94 -15.25 -5.82
C LEU A 307 -6.98 -16.03 -4.91
N PRO A 308 -7.48 -16.85 -3.97
CA PRO A 308 -6.61 -17.74 -3.21
C PRO A 308 -5.86 -18.61 -4.21
N ASN A 309 -4.56 -18.80 -3.97
CA ASN A 309 -3.65 -19.49 -4.88
C ASN A 309 -4.02 -20.97 -5.17
N ASN A 310 -5.07 -21.50 -4.51
CA ASN A 310 -5.44 -22.92 -4.45
C ASN A 310 -6.83 -23.21 -5.05
N VAL A 311 -7.51 -22.24 -5.66
CA VAL A 311 -8.85 -22.46 -6.24
C VAL A 311 -8.70 -22.90 -7.69
N TYR A 312 -8.92 -24.19 -7.95
CA TYR A 312 -9.03 -24.74 -9.30
C TYR A 312 -10.42 -24.45 -9.87
N ILE A 313 -10.48 -23.73 -10.98
CA ILE A 313 -11.70 -23.63 -11.79
C ILE A 313 -11.65 -24.81 -12.77
N VAL A 314 -12.31 -25.91 -12.44
CA VAL A 314 -12.54 -26.99 -13.41
C VAL A 314 -13.73 -26.57 -14.26
N THR A 315 -13.46 -26.01 -15.44
CA THR A 315 -14.50 -25.80 -16.45
C THR A 315 -14.81 -27.17 -17.06
N PRO A 316 -16.04 -27.71 -16.92
CA PRO A 316 -16.37 -28.96 -17.58
C PRO A 316 -16.26 -28.80 -19.11
N PRO A 317 -15.85 -29.85 -19.85
CA PRO A 317 -15.85 -29.83 -21.30
C PRO A 317 -17.26 -29.53 -21.83
N ALA A 318 -17.33 -28.94 -23.03
CA ALA A 318 -18.48 -28.24 -23.62
C ALA A 318 -19.77 -29.06 -23.88
N SER A 319 -20.02 -30.16 -23.17
CA SER A 319 -21.25 -30.94 -23.22
C SER A 319 -22.22 -30.50 -22.10
N GLY A 320 -22.77 -29.29 -22.25
CA GLY A 320 -24.17 -29.03 -21.96
C GLY A 320 -24.76 -29.37 -20.58
N VAL A 321 -24.06 -29.22 -19.46
CA VAL A 321 -24.67 -28.84 -18.16
C VAL A 321 -23.59 -28.11 -17.35
N ALA A 322 -23.70 -26.78 -17.21
CA ALA A 322 -22.67 -25.95 -16.59
C ALA A 322 -22.85 -25.89 -15.07
N GLU A 323 -22.50 -26.98 -14.37
CA GLU A 323 -22.25 -26.94 -12.93
C GLU A 323 -20.75 -27.05 -12.69
N ALA A 324 -20.12 -25.91 -12.41
CA ALA A 324 -18.72 -25.85 -12.01
C ALA A 324 -18.59 -26.42 -10.58
N VAL A 325 -18.00 -27.61 -10.45
CA VAL A 325 -17.71 -28.21 -9.14
C VAL A 325 -16.33 -27.72 -8.67
N ILE A 326 -16.29 -27.03 -7.54
CA ILE A 326 -15.05 -26.55 -6.91
C ILE A 326 -14.70 -27.50 -5.76
N THR A 327 -13.64 -28.29 -5.93
CA THR A 327 -13.08 -29.14 -4.87
C THR A 327 -11.84 -28.49 -4.27
N GLY A 328 -11.90 -28.07 -3.01
CA GLY A 328 -10.75 -27.56 -2.26
C GLY A 328 -10.79 -28.03 -0.81
N VAL A 329 -9.76 -28.76 -0.38
CA VAL A 329 -9.54 -29.17 1.02
C VAL A 329 -8.72 -28.08 1.71
N VAL A 330 -9.26 -27.44 2.76
CA VAL A 330 -8.53 -26.49 3.61
C VAL A 330 -8.29 -27.12 4.97
N ALA A 331 -7.03 -27.39 5.30
CA ALA A 331 -6.61 -27.71 6.67
C ALA A 331 -6.10 -26.41 7.33
N GLY A 332 -6.78 -25.97 8.39
CA GLY A 332 -6.27 -24.97 9.33
C GLY A 332 -6.86 -23.55 9.22
N ALA A 333 -7.98 -23.34 9.94
CA ALA A 333 -8.45 -22.12 10.60
C ALA A 333 -8.29 -20.75 9.89
N VAL A 334 -9.34 -20.32 9.16
CA VAL A 334 -10.13 -19.11 9.46
C VAL A 334 -11.57 -19.39 9.02
N VAL A 335 -12.49 -19.48 9.98
CA VAL A 335 -13.92 -19.70 9.77
C VAL A 335 -14.61 -18.33 9.79
N ALA A 336 -15.10 -17.87 8.62
CA ALA A 336 -16.33 -17.09 8.40
C ALA A 336 -16.38 -16.38 7.02
N SER A 337 -16.26 -17.13 5.91
CA SER A 337 -16.72 -16.66 4.57
C SER A 337 -16.75 -17.75 3.48
N THR A 338 -16.83 -19.03 3.86
CA THR A 338 -16.71 -20.17 2.92
C THR A 338 -18.02 -20.57 2.21
N ALA A 339 -18.85 -19.61 1.79
CA ALA A 339 -20.10 -19.91 1.05
C ALA A 339 -20.31 -19.11 -0.25
N ALA A 340 -19.32 -18.35 -0.74
CA ALA A 340 -19.48 -17.58 -1.98
C ALA A 340 -18.22 -17.59 -2.84
N ILE A 341 -17.84 -18.76 -3.38
CA ILE A 341 -16.80 -18.83 -4.41
C ILE A 341 -17.29 -19.76 -5.52
N LEU A 342 -17.89 -19.18 -6.57
CA LEU A 342 -18.09 -19.74 -7.90
C LEU A 342 -17.32 -18.89 -8.94
N ALA A 343 -16.10 -19.34 -9.24
CA ALA A 343 -15.26 -19.15 -10.43
C ALA A 343 -15.32 -17.85 -11.29
N GLY A 344 -14.15 -17.21 -11.45
CA GLY A 344 -13.72 -16.46 -12.64
C GLY A 344 -14.26 -15.05 -12.83
N SER A 345 -15.57 -14.85 -12.61
CA SER A 345 -16.20 -13.53 -12.57
C SER A 345 -16.17 -12.91 -11.16
N LEU A 346 -15.96 -13.73 -10.12
CA LEU A 346 -16.08 -13.29 -8.74
C LEU A 346 -14.84 -12.58 -8.16
N SER A 347 -13.62 -12.82 -8.66
CA SER A 347 -12.46 -12.07 -8.13
C SER A 347 -12.58 -10.57 -8.43
N LYS A 348 -13.19 -10.24 -9.56
CA LYS A 348 -13.51 -8.86 -9.92
C LYS A 348 -14.79 -8.36 -9.27
N SER A 349 -15.63 -9.22 -8.68
CA SER A 349 -16.86 -8.82 -8.00
C SER A 349 -16.74 -8.77 -6.47
N SER A 350 -15.56 -9.05 -5.91
CA SER A 350 -15.30 -8.96 -4.49
C SER A 350 -14.29 -7.84 -4.23
N ARG A 351 -14.58 -7.01 -3.24
CA ARG A 351 -13.82 -5.80 -2.88
C ARG A 351 -13.08 -6.03 -1.56
N GLN A 352 -11.81 -5.63 -1.51
CA GLN A 352 -10.99 -5.63 -0.29
C GLN A 352 -10.28 -4.29 -0.18
N THR A 353 -10.26 -3.70 1.00
CA THR A 353 -9.44 -2.52 1.27
C THR A 353 -7.99 -2.96 1.46
N TYR A 354 -7.08 -2.21 0.86
CA TYR A 354 -5.64 -2.38 0.96
C TYR A 354 -4.98 -1.15 1.56
N GLN A 355 -3.86 -1.36 2.23
CA GLN A 355 -2.96 -0.34 2.74
C GLN A 355 -1.73 -0.23 1.83
N LEU A 356 -1.33 1.00 1.54
CA LEU A 356 0.00 1.32 1.02
C LEU A 356 0.97 1.54 2.19
N ASP A 357 1.98 0.68 2.28
CA ASP A 357 3.14 0.90 3.14
C ASP A 357 3.97 2.02 2.52
N ILE A 358 3.91 3.21 3.11
CA ILE A 358 4.56 4.41 2.56
C ILE A 358 6.07 4.39 2.66
N LYS A 359 6.66 3.44 3.39
CA LYS A 359 8.11 3.27 3.45
C LYS A 359 8.59 2.39 2.29
N THR A 360 7.94 1.25 2.10
CA THR A 360 8.41 0.24 1.13
C THR A 360 7.69 0.30 -0.22
N GLY A 361 6.52 0.92 -0.27
CA GLY A 361 5.60 0.88 -1.41
C GLY A 361 4.80 -0.42 -1.50
N ASP A 362 4.91 -1.30 -0.50
CA ASP A 362 4.16 -2.55 -0.47
C ASP A 362 2.66 -2.31 -0.28
N ILE A 363 1.87 -3.22 -0.83
CA ILE A 363 0.42 -3.21 -0.71
C ILE A 363 0.01 -4.42 0.11
N LYS A 364 -0.63 -4.19 1.26
CA LYS A 364 -1.10 -5.23 2.18
C LYS A 364 -2.61 -5.13 2.34
N ALA A 365 -3.29 -6.25 2.58
CA ALA A 365 -4.71 -6.19 2.94
C ALA A 365 -4.86 -5.34 4.20
N TRP A 366 -5.78 -4.38 4.19
CA TRP A 366 -6.08 -3.56 5.35
C TRP A 366 -6.81 -4.43 6.39
N ASP A 367 -6.06 -4.86 7.40
CA ASP A 367 -6.63 -5.54 8.55
C ASP A 367 -7.09 -4.49 9.57
N VAL A 368 -8.40 -4.28 9.62
CA VAL A 368 -9.04 -3.32 10.53
C VAL A 368 -8.76 -3.69 11.99
N ALA A 369 -8.71 -4.98 12.32
CA ALA A 369 -8.56 -5.45 13.69
C ALA A 369 -7.18 -5.12 14.27
N SER A 370 -6.11 -5.31 13.49
CA SER A 370 -4.74 -4.99 13.94
C SER A 370 -4.47 -3.49 14.04
N HIS A 371 -5.19 -2.64 13.31
CA HIS A 371 -5.08 -1.20 13.41
C HIS A 371 -5.84 -0.63 14.62
N GLN A 372 -7.01 -1.16 14.92
CA GLN A 372 -7.75 -0.77 16.14
C GLN A 372 -6.96 -1.15 17.41
N ALA A 373 -6.32 -2.31 17.43
CA ALA A 373 -5.53 -2.78 18.58
C ALA A 373 -4.22 -1.99 18.82
N LYS A 374 -3.60 -1.41 17.78
CA LYS A 374 -2.36 -0.62 17.93
C LYS A 374 -2.62 0.83 18.33
N THR A 375 -3.73 1.40 17.86
CA THR A 375 -4.07 2.81 18.11
C THR A 375 -4.51 3.06 19.56
N SER A 376 -4.96 2.03 20.28
CA SER A 376 -5.33 2.15 21.71
C SER A 376 -4.15 2.38 22.66
N THR A 377 -2.90 2.23 22.21
CA THR A 377 -1.71 2.27 23.08
C THR A 377 -0.76 3.45 22.84
N GLN A 378 -1.01 4.29 21.82
CA GLN A 378 -0.17 5.45 21.53
C GLN A 378 -0.96 6.75 21.63
N SER A 379 -0.84 7.38 22.81
CA SER A 379 -1.00 8.82 23.10
C SER A 379 -2.17 9.53 22.42
N SER A 380 -3.26 9.63 23.19
CA SER A 380 -4.39 10.52 23.01
C SER A 380 -3.97 11.99 22.85
N ALA A 381 -3.71 12.42 21.62
CA ALA A 381 -4.16 13.74 21.22
C ALA A 381 -5.66 13.58 20.91
N ASN A 382 -6.52 14.14 21.77
CA ASN A 382 -7.98 14.19 21.61
C ASN A 382 -8.31 14.89 20.29
N THR A 383 -8.25 14.17 19.18
CA THR A 383 -8.75 14.63 17.90
C THR A 383 -10.25 14.42 17.92
N VAL A 384 -10.97 15.48 18.23
CA VAL A 384 -12.43 15.52 18.12
C VAL A 384 -12.79 16.07 16.76
N THR A 385 -13.76 15.47 16.06
CA THR A 385 -14.37 16.07 14.87
C THR A 385 -15.69 16.75 15.24
N LYS A 386 -16.12 17.68 14.40
CA LYS A 386 -17.40 18.36 14.54
C LYS A 386 -18.43 17.71 13.62
N LEU A 387 -19.52 17.22 14.19
CA LEU A 387 -20.70 16.77 13.44
C LEU A 387 -21.76 17.86 13.54
N LEU A 388 -22.19 18.39 12.40
CA LEU A 388 -23.23 19.40 12.36
C LEU A 388 -24.50 18.77 11.78
N LEU A 389 -25.48 18.55 12.65
CA LEU A 389 -26.77 17.99 12.30
C LEU A 389 -27.78 19.12 12.13
N TYR A 390 -28.52 19.13 11.02
CA TYR A 390 -29.58 20.11 10.83
C TYR A 390 -30.85 19.51 10.24
N TYR A 391 -31.99 20.06 10.66
CA TYR A 391 -33.31 19.64 10.26
C TYR A 391 -33.93 20.69 9.32
N LYS A 392 -34.03 20.33 8.03
CA LYS A 392 -34.73 21.14 7.04
C LYS A 392 -36.23 20.91 7.07
N LYS A 393 -37.01 21.97 7.29
CA LYS A 393 -38.47 21.89 7.39
C LYS A 393 -39.12 21.42 6.08
N GLY A 394 -39.83 20.30 6.13
CA GLY A 394 -40.83 19.92 5.12
C GLY A 394 -42.12 20.73 5.27
N LYS A 395 -42.96 20.78 4.23
CA LYS A 395 -44.27 21.46 4.30
C LYS A 395 -45.11 20.85 5.44
N GLY A 396 -45.36 21.64 6.49
CA GLY A 396 -46.27 21.27 7.59
C GLY A 396 -45.64 20.55 8.79
N SER A 397 -44.34 20.28 8.80
CA SER A 397 -43.72 19.60 9.96
C SER A 397 -43.39 20.57 11.10
N THR A 398 -43.93 20.29 12.29
CA THR A 398 -43.66 21.01 13.55
C THR A 398 -43.11 20.10 14.65
N THR A 399 -43.04 18.79 14.41
CA THR A 399 -42.61 17.81 15.41
C THR A 399 -41.10 17.82 15.58
N SER A 400 -40.64 17.94 16.83
CA SER A 400 -39.24 17.71 17.17
C SER A 400 -38.89 16.24 17.00
N VAL A 401 -37.68 15.95 16.56
CA VAL A 401 -37.12 14.60 16.41
C VAL A 401 -35.93 14.42 17.34
N THR A 402 -35.72 13.19 17.80
CA THR A 402 -34.50 12.82 18.54
C THR A 402 -33.58 12.04 17.61
N ILE A 403 -32.40 12.56 17.33
CA ILE A 403 -31.37 11.87 16.56
C ILE A 403 -30.36 11.26 17.53
N GLN A 404 -30.11 9.95 17.41
CA GLN A 404 -29.11 9.22 18.18
C GLN A 404 -27.91 8.94 17.29
N LEU A 405 -26.73 9.35 17.72
CA LEU A 405 -25.44 9.04 17.11
C LEU A 405 -24.78 7.96 17.97
N ASN A 406 -24.59 6.78 17.40
CA ASN A 406 -24.04 5.62 18.08
C ASN A 406 -22.71 5.24 17.46
N SER A 407 -21.72 4.92 18.28
CA SER A 407 -20.53 4.16 17.86
C SER A 407 -20.30 2.94 18.74
N ALA A 408 -19.13 2.31 18.60
CA ALA A 408 -18.71 1.23 19.47
C ALA A 408 -18.54 1.67 20.94
N THR A 409 -18.21 2.94 21.19
CA THR A 409 -17.86 3.43 22.53
C THR A 409 -18.71 4.58 23.04
N ASP A 410 -19.45 5.28 22.18
CA ASP A 410 -20.20 6.47 22.58
C ASP A 410 -21.62 6.48 22.00
N THR A 411 -22.53 7.17 22.68
CA THR A 411 -23.91 7.38 22.25
C THR A 411 -24.35 8.80 22.62
N VAL A 412 -24.58 9.64 21.61
CA VAL A 412 -25.03 11.02 21.78
C VAL A 412 -26.45 11.16 21.24
N SER A 413 -27.37 11.70 22.06
CA SER A 413 -28.74 12.00 21.65
C SER A 413 -28.95 13.50 21.48
N VAL A 414 -29.45 13.91 20.32
CA VAL A 414 -29.72 15.30 19.98
C VAL A 414 -31.20 15.47 19.66
N LYS A 415 -31.87 16.43 20.29
CA LYS A 415 -33.25 16.79 19.95
C LYS A 415 -33.25 17.99 19.01
N LEU A 416 -33.81 17.84 17.81
CA LEU A 416 -33.92 18.91 16.80
C LEU A 416 -35.38 19.18 16.46
N SER A 417 -35.76 20.46 16.43
CA SER A 417 -37.02 20.90 15.81
C SER A 417 -36.78 21.36 14.37
N ALA A 418 -37.86 21.55 13.60
CA ALA A 418 -37.77 22.03 12.24
C ALA A 418 -37.02 23.38 12.18
N ASP A 419 -36.12 23.53 11.21
CA ASP A 419 -35.23 24.69 11.05
C ASP A 419 -34.34 24.95 12.28
N GLN A 420 -33.84 23.88 12.89
CA GLN A 420 -32.78 23.93 13.90
C GLN A 420 -31.57 23.10 13.47
N TYR A 421 -30.43 23.42 14.07
CA TYR A 421 -29.20 22.66 13.93
C TYR A 421 -28.54 22.49 15.30
N GLN A 422 -27.71 21.46 15.42
CA GLN A 422 -26.88 21.20 16.60
C GLN A 422 -25.48 20.82 16.13
N GLU A 423 -24.48 21.40 16.79
CA GLU A 423 -23.10 20.95 16.71
C GLU A 423 -22.86 19.90 17.78
N VAL A 424 -22.31 18.76 17.37
CA VAL A 424 -21.87 17.66 18.24
C VAL A 424 -20.37 17.50 18.08
N ILE A 425 -19.66 17.57 19.20
CA ILE A 425 -18.23 17.26 19.26
C ILE A 425 -18.11 15.74 19.38
N TRP A 426 -17.51 15.09 18.38
CA TRP A 426 -17.42 13.64 18.30
C TRP A 426 -15.98 13.18 18.45
N GLY A 427 -15.69 12.42 19.51
CA GLY A 427 -14.34 11.98 19.86
C GLY A 427 -13.94 10.60 19.34
N ASP A 428 -14.91 9.75 18.99
CA ASP A 428 -14.63 8.41 18.50
C ASP A 428 -14.51 8.39 16.97
N LEU A 429 -13.31 8.72 16.50
CA LEU A 429 -12.95 8.68 15.07
C LEU A 429 -12.54 7.28 14.59
N SER A 430 -12.48 6.30 15.51
CA SER A 430 -11.95 4.97 15.25
C SER A 430 -13.00 4.00 14.70
N SER A 431 -14.26 4.41 14.72
CA SER A 431 -15.42 3.59 14.42
C SER A 431 -16.39 4.31 13.46
N GLU A 432 -17.26 3.53 12.84
CA GLU A 432 -18.39 4.09 12.09
C GLU A 432 -19.42 4.67 13.05
N VAL A 433 -19.95 5.84 12.72
CA VAL A 433 -21.06 6.48 13.43
C VAL A 433 -22.36 6.08 12.76
N THR A 434 -23.24 5.47 13.53
CA THR A 434 -24.60 5.11 13.13
C THR A 434 -25.58 6.14 13.66
N VAL A 435 -26.33 6.75 12.77
CA VAL A 435 -27.27 7.83 13.07
C VAL A 435 -28.70 7.33 12.89
N CYS A 436 -29.46 7.31 13.98
CA CYS A 436 -30.83 6.80 14.02
C CYS A 436 -31.79 7.92 14.47
N VAL A 437 -33.06 7.85 14.06
CA VAL A 437 -34.08 8.84 14.44
C VAL A 437 -35.15 8.19 15.31
N ASN A 438 -35.51 8.85 16.41
CA ASN A 438 -36.52 8.47 17.39
C ASN A 438 -36.30 7.06 17.99
N GLY A 439 -35.04 6.62 18.10
CA GLY A 439 -34.69 5.29 18.64
C GLY A 439 -35.18 4.11 17.79
N ARG A 440 -35.60 4.36 16.54
CA ARG A 440 -35.96 3.28 15.61
C ARG A 440 -34.69 2.59 15.12
N ALA A 441 -34.70 1.26 15.13
CA ALA A 441 -33.58 0.44 14.66
C ALA A 441 -33.42 0.48 13.12
N ASN A 442 -34.41 0.98 12.38
CA ASN A 442 -34.34 1.21 10.93
C ASN A 442 -35.34 2.27 10.46
N PRO A 443 -35.00 3.08 9.44
CA PRO A 443 -33.67 3.16 8.81
C PRO A 443 -32.68 4.00 9.64
N CYS A 444 -31.46 3.48 9.84
CA CYS A 444 -30.32 4.24 10.37
C CYS A 444 -29.28 4.48 9.25
N TYR A 445 -28.52 5.57 9.37
CA TYR A 445 -27.46 5.93 8.44
C TYR A 445 -26.08 5.74 9.08
N THR A 446 -25.21 4.94 8.47
CA THR A 446 -23.86 4.65 9.00
C THR A 446 -22.79 5.29 8.11
N PHE A 447 -21.84 5.99 8.72
CA PHE A 447 -20.71 6.62 8.02
C PHE A 447 -19.46 6.72 8.90
N SER A 448 -18.28 6.89 8.29
CA SER A 448 -17.03 7.20 9.00
C SER A 448 -16.79 8.72 9.00
N PRO A 449 -16.78 9.40 10.16
CA PRO A 449 -16.48 10.83 10.22
C PRO A 449 -15.06 11.17 9.76
N ASP A 450 -14.92 12.26 9.01
CA ASP A 450 -13.62 12.82 8.67
C ASP A 450 -13.08 13.64 9.85
N ALA A 451 -11.92 13.25 10.36
CA ALA A 451 -11.26 13.88 11.50
C ALA A 451 -10.74 15.31 11.21
N THR A 452 -10.52 15.63 9.94
CA THR A 452 -9.82 16.86 9.52
C THR A 452 -10.78 18.00 9.16
N LYS A 453 -12.08 17.73 9.11
CA LYS A 453 -13.11 18.72 8.72
C LYS A 453 -14.41 18.54 9.49
N THR A 454 -15.27 19.54 9.40
CA THR A 454 -16.66 19.43 9.88
C THR A 454 -17.44 18.50 8.97
N ASN A 455 -18.17 17.54 9.56
CA ASN A 455 -19.05 16.64 8.84
C ASN A 455 -20.49 17.14 8.94
N TYR A 456 -21.19 17.25 7.81
CA TYR A 456 -22.54 17.79 7.76
C TYR A 456 -23.55 16.69 7.46
N LEU A 457 -24.57 16.58 8.32
CA LEU A 457 -25.66 15.63 8.19
C LEU A 457 -26.98 16.38 8.11
N GLU A 458 -27.77 16.08 7.08
CA GLU A 458 -29.11 16.63 6.89
C GLU A 458 -30.15 15.57 7.22
N TYR A 459 -31.11 15.94 8.06
CA TYR A 459 -32.34 15.18 8.29
C TYR A 459 -33.47 15.75 7.44
N LEU A 460 -34.07 14.88 6.62
CA LEU A 460 -35.23 15.17 5.78
C LEU A 460 -36.42 14.31 6.24
N PRO A 461 -37.52 14.91 6.74
CA PRO A 461 -38.73 14.15 7.02
C PRO A 461 -39.40 13.73 5.71
N SER A 462 -39.88 12.48 5.64
CA SER A 462 -40.69 12.05 4.51
C SER A 462 -41.99 12.87 4.41
N ALA A 463 -42.42 13.14 3.18
CA ALA A 463 -43.73 13.76 2.92
C ALA A 463 -44.88 12.75 2.99
N THR A 464 -44.59 11.45 2.94
CA THR A 464 -45.57 10.36 3.03
C THR A 464 -45.64 9.85 4.47
N GLN A 465 -46.84 9.47 4.93
CA GLN A 465 -47.04 8.87 6.26
C GLN A 465 -46.29 7.53 6.44
N ASP A 466 -45.79 6.93 5.36
CA ASP A 466 -44.86 5.82 5.39
C ASP A 466 -43.42 6.32 5.64
N ASP A 467 -43.04 6.29 6.92
CA ASP A 467 -41.77 5.98 7.60
C ASP A 467 -40.37 6.12 6.94
N ASP A 468 -40.22 6.63 5.71
CA ASP A 468 -38.92 6.81 5.06
C ASP A 468 -38.16 8.02 5.61
N ILE A 469 -37.51 7.81 6.75
CA ILE A 469 -36.59 8.77 7.34
C ILE A 469 -35.29 8.80 6.55
N ILE A 470 -34.93 9.95 5.99
CA ILE A 470 -33.69 10.12 5.22
C ILE A 470 -32.72 10.98 6.03
N ILE A 471 -31.69 10.33 6.58
CA ILE A 471 -30.44 11.00 6.99
C ILE A 471 -29.44 10.82 5.86
N ARG A 472 -28.79 11.91 5.45
CA ARG A 472 -27.75 11.86 4.42
C ARG A 472 -26.59 12.80 4.70
N PRO A 473 -25.37 12.49 4.23
CA PRO A 473 -24.26 13.40 4.27
C PRO A 473 -24.49 14.50 3.23
N VAL A 474 -24.07 15.72 3.56
CA VAL A 474 -24.22 16.88 2.66
C VAL A 474 -22.87 17.53 2.42
N LYS A 475 -22.67 18.04 1.20
CA LYS A 475 -21.47 18.82 0.87
C LYS A 475 -21.44 20.10 1.70
N GLU A 476 -20.26 20.49 2.15
CA GLU A 476 -20.04 21.67 3.00
C GLU A 476 -20.74 22.93 2.45
N SER A 477 -20.57 23.25 1.17
CA SER A 477 -21.19 24.43 0.56
C SER A 477 -22.73 24.43 0.58
N GLU A 478 -23.36 23.27 0.42
CA GLU A 478 -24.82 23.11 0.50
C GLU A 478 -25.31 23.21 1.95
N ALA A 479 -24.55 22.64 2.89
CA ALA A 479 -24.84 22.70 4.31
C ALA A 479 -24.71 24.13 4.84
N GLU A 480 -23.64 24.85 4.51
CA GLU A 480 -23.45 26.25 4.90
C GLU A 480 -24.58 27.16 4.41
N PHE A 481 -25.00 26.98 3.16
CA PHE A 481 -26.15 27.70 2.60
C PHE A 481 -27.44 27.45 3.40
N SER A 482 -27.68 26.19 3.77
CA SER A 482 -28.85 25.78 4.57
C SER A 482 -28.78 26.35 5.99
N LEU A 483 -27.61 26.30 6.62
CA LEU A 483 -27.39 26.85 7.96
C LEU A 483 -27.54 28.36 8.01
N LYS A 484 -27.13 29.08 6.97
CA LYS A 484 -27.35 30.53 6.87
C LYS A 484 -28.85 30.86 6.89
N LYS A 485 -29.68 30.11 6.17
CA LYS A 485 -31.14 30.29 6.17
C LYS A 485 -31.77 29.97 7.53
N ILE A 486 -31.31 28.89 8.16
CA ILE A 486 -31.76 28.49 9.50
C ILE A 486 -31.44 29.60 10.51
N LYS A 487 -30.21 30.13 10.53
CA LYS A 487 -29.79 31.21 11.43
C LYS A 487 -30.65 32.48 11.27
N VAL A 488 -30.86 32.93 10.03
CA VAL A 488 -31.72 34.10 9.74
C VAL A 488 -33.15 33.89 10.25
N THR A 489 -33.68 32.67 10.10
CA THR A 489 -35.04 32.32 10.58
C THR A 489 -35.11 32.34 12.11
N GLN A 490 -34.10 31.80 12.79
CA GLN A 490 -34.01 31.82 14.25
C GLN A 490 -33.90 33.25 14.81
N GLU A 491 -33.06 34.09 14.21
CA GLU A 491 -32.92 35.51 14.58
C GLU A 491 -34.22 36.29 14.41
N ARG A 492 -34.97 36.01 13.33
CA ARG A 492 -36.27 36.64 13.09
C ARG A 492 -37.31 36.24 14.13
N ASN A 493 -37.30 35.00 14.59
CA ASN A 493 -38.26 34.51 15.59
C ASN A 493 -37.93 34.98 17.03
N GLN A 494 -36.73 35.51 17.26
CA GLN A 494 -36.31 36.06 18.56
C GLN A 494 -36.62 37.56 18.72
N LYS A 495 -36.94 38.25 17.63
CA LYS A 495 -37.39 39.64 17.61
C LYS A 495 -38.91 39.69 17.57
#